data_AF-A0A1G3QAD7-F1
#
_entry.id   AF-A0A1G3QAD7-F1
#
_cell.length_a   1.000
_cell.length_b   1.000
_cell.length_c   1.000
_cell.angle_alpha   90.00
_cell.angle_beta   90.00
_cell.angle_gamma   90.00
#
_symmetry.space_group_name_H-M   'P 1'
#
loop_
_entity.id
_entity.type
_entity.pdbx_description
1 polymer ?
#
loop_
_entity_poly.entity_id
_entity_poly.type
_entity_poly.pdbx_seq_one_letter_code
_entity_poly.pdbx_strand_id
1 'polypeptide(L)'
;MSTHKKFNISGKKTKIRGPVKAAYVYSILPGRMQSFLLTRMSRREIKSLNSGLEGIRHLTGPIKKSILAGFMRGLRDMRERRKAVIEQSVIIGLTIMAAVVMASFAYTRVRNLTLDGTINFIESIINNGGMHLILLPVLIGVMKARALSPVALLFASRNYGIDIACSAAAALAIFLIFFIPAPAGAPAGRDAALSTFTLLTSITAVPAGEELVFRYYFFYRAGERNGFVIMSIVSSLLFSAIHLPDSILLFVSYFLAGMILCGVYFIRKSLFPSLAAHAVSNLLIQVV
;
A
#
# COMPACT_ATOMS: atom_id res chain seq x y z
N MET A 1 -42.85 60.52 10.56
CA MET A 1 -43.15 59.44 9.61
C MET A 1 -41.96 58.51 9.53
N SER A 2 -42.07 57.34 10.18
CA SER A 2 -41.03 56.31 10.27
C SER A 2 -41.14 55.36 9.07
N THR A 3 -40.10 55.32 8.24
CA THR A 3 -40.02 54.44 7.06
C THR A 3 -39.42 53.10 7.46
N HIS A 4 -40.27 52.17 7.89
CA HIS A 4 -39.95 50.76 8.00
C HIS A 4 -39.64 50.18 6.61
N LYS A 5 -38.35 50.06 6.29
CA LYS A 5 -37.86 49.29 5.14
C LYS A 5 -38.11 47.80 5.41
N LYS A 6 -39.22 47.27 4.90
CA LYS A 6 -39.48 45.82 4.85
C LYS A 6 -38.41 45.16 3.98
N PHE A 7 -37.50 44.42 4.62
CA PHE A 7 -36.58 43.52 3.91
C PHE A 7 -37.39 42.42 3.25
N ASN A 8 -37.48 42.49 1.92
CA ASN A 8 -38.10 41.48 1.10
C ASN A 8 -37.20 40.24 1.08
N ILE A 9 -37.49 39.24 1.92
CA ILE A 9 -36.77 37.95 2.01
C ILE A 9 -37.22 37.06 0.85
N SER A 10 -36.91 37.50 -0.37
CA SER A 10 -37.09 36.71 -1.59
C SER A 10 -35.87 35.80 -1.78
N GLY A 11 -36.04 34.53 -1.38
CA GLY A 11 -35.66 33.33 -2.16
C GLY A 11 -34.19 33.05 -2.53
N LYS A 12 -33.23 33.95 -2.34
CA LYS A 12 -31.82 33.64 -2.62
C LYS A 12 -31.24 32.83 -1.46
N LYS A 13 -31.14 31.50 -1.63
CA LYS A 13 -30.32 30.63 -0.77
C LYS A 13 -28.92 31.23 -0.67
N THR A 14 -28.63 31.94 0.40
CA THR A 14 -27.30 32.50 0.66
C THR A 14 -26.32 31.33 0.76
N LYS A 15 -25.44 31.22 -0.24
CA LYS A 15 -24.45 30.15 -0.31
C LYS A 15 -23.46 30.37 0.83
N ILE A 16 -23.65 29.64 1.93
CA ILE A 16 -22.74 29.70 3.08
C ILE A 16 -21.34 29.31 2.60
N ARG A 17 -20.36 30.17 2.93
CA ARG A 17 -18.96 30.00 2.54
C ARG A 17 -18.39 28.71 3.15
N GLY A 18 -17.56 28.00 2.37
CA GLY A 18 -16.91 26.75 2.79
C GLY A 18 -16.17 26.86 4.14
N PRO A 19 -15.37 27.92 4.39
CA PRO A 19 -14.68 28.11 5.67
C PRO A 19 -15.59 28.11 6.89
N VAL A 20 -16.76 28.74 6.81
CA VAL A 20 -17.73 28.80 7.91
C VAL A 20 -18.32 27.41 8.22
N LYS A 21 -18.58 26.61 7.18
CA LYS A 21 -19.04 25.22 7.35
C LYS A 21 -17.98 24.37 8.06
N ALA A 22 -16.72 24.46 7.61
CA ALA A 22 -15.60 23.74 8.18
C ALA A 22 -15.35 24.13 9.65
N ALA A 23 -15.40 25.43 9.95
CA ALA A 23 -15.24 25.97 11.29
C ALA A 23 -16.36 25.50 12.23
N TYR A 24 -17.62 25.49 11.77
CA TYR A 24 -18.72 24.96 12.56
C TYR A 24 -18.54 23.47 12.89
N VAL A 25 -18.20 22.65 11.90
CA VAL A 25 -17.91 21.21 12.12
C VAL A 25 -16.75 21.06 13.10
N TYR A 26 -15.67 21.81 12.93
CA TYR A 26 -14.52 21.76 13.83
C TYR A 26 -14.90 22.09 15.29
N SER A 27 -15.73 23.12 15.50
CA SER A 27 -16.13 23.58 16.84
C SER A 27 -16.93 22.56 17.66
N ILE A 28 -17.59 21.59 17.00
CA ILE A 28 -18.38 20.55 17.67
C ILE A 28 -17.62 19.24 17.86
N LEU A 29 -16.38 19.14 17.36
CA LEU A 29 -15.55 17.96 17.54
C LEU A 29 -14.96 17.90 18.96
N PRO A 30 -14.73 16.70 19.52
CA PRO A 30 -14.01 16.55 20.78
C PRO A 30 -12.60 17.18 20.71
N GLY A 31 -12.12 17.75 21.82
CA GLY A 31 -10.83 18.47 21.87
C GLY A 31 -9.62 17.65 21.40
N ARG A 32 -9.64 16.32 21.60
CA ARG A 32 -8.62 15.40 21.07
C ARG A 32 -8.59 15.40 19.53
N MET A 33 -9.76 15.39 18.88
CA MET A 33 -9.87 15.43 17.43
C MET A 33 -9.50 16.81 16.86
N GLN A 34 -9.88 17.88 17.55
CA GLN A 34 -9.49 19.24 17.18
C GLN A 34 -7.96 19.39 17.14
N SER A 35 -7.29 18.99 18.21
CA SER A 35 -5.82 19.02 18.31
C SER A 35 -5.18 18.19 17.21
N PHE A 36 -5.67 16.96 16.98
CA PHE A 36 -5.19 16.11 15.91
C PHE A 36 -5.34 16.75 14.53
N LEU A 37 -6.50 17.34 14.22
CA LEU A 37 -6.73 18.00 12.93
C LEU A 37 -5.80 19.22 12.74
N LEU A 38 -5.59 20.02 13.77
CA LEU A 38 -4.67 21.17 13.69
C LEU A 38 -3.24 20.74 13.35
N THR A 39 -2.75 19.63 13.91
CA THR A 39 -1.40 19.11 13.57
C THR A 39 -1.27 18.61 12.13
N ARG A 40 -2.39 18.41 11.43
CA ARG A 40 -2.44 17.88 10.06
C ARG A 40 -2.80 18.92 9.00
N MET A 41 -3.29 20.09 9.41
CA MET A 41 -3.65 21.18 8.50
C MET A 41 -2.43 22.01 8.12
N SER A 42 -2.37 22.43 6.86
CA SER A 42 -1.43 23.45 6.38
C SER A 42 -1.74 24.82 6.99
N ARG A 43 -0.75 25.73 7.01
CA ARG A 43 -0.95 27.12 7.46
C ARG A 43 -2.10 27.82 6.73
N ARG A 44 -2.30 27.52 5.44
CA ARG A 44 -3.40 28.08 4.62
C ARG A 44 -4.76 27.56 5.08
N GLU A 45 -4.86 26.28 5.39
CA GLU A 45 -6.09 25.67 5.92
C GLU A 45 -6.43 26.20 7.31
N ILE A 46 -5.43 26.36 8.20
CA ILE A 46 -5.62 26.96 9.52
C ILE A 46 -6.12 28.41 9.39
N LYS A 47 -5.52 29.22 8.51
CA LYS A 47 -5.98 30.59 8.24
C LYS A 47 -7.43 30.62 7.73
N SER A 48 -7.78 29.70 6.83
CA SER A 48 -9.14 29.52 6.33
C SER A 48 -10.11 29.15 7.46
N LEU A 49 -9.75 28.17 8.29
CA LEU A 49 -10.53 27.73 9.44
C LEU A 49 -10.80 28.90 10.41
N ASN A 50 -9.75 29.65 10.77
CA ASN A 50 -9.84 30.79 11.67
C ASN A 50 -10.77 31.88 11.12
N SER A 51 -10.68 32.19 9.83
CA SER A 51 -11.59 33.14 9.18
C SER A 51 -13.06 32.68 9.18
N GLY A 52 -13.30 31.37 9.28
CA GLY A 52 -14.64 30.80 9.37
C GLY A 52 -15.25 30.87 10.76
N LEU A 53 -14.44 30.96 11.82
CA LEU A 53 -14.90 30.92 13.22
C LEU A 53 -15.81 32.12 13.56
N GLU A 54 -15.47 33.32 13.08
CA GLU A 54 -16.28 34.52 13.27
C GLU A 54 -17.69 34.36 12.68
N GLY A 55 -17.77 33.69 11.51
CA GLY A 55 -19.02 33.43 10.81
C GLY A 55 -19.96 32.45 11.54
N ILE A 56 -19.49 31.67 12.51
CA ILE A 56 -20.30 30.68 13.24
C ILE A 56 -21.40 31.36 14.06
N ARG A 57 -21.12 32.54 14.61
CA ARG A 57 -22.06 33.29 15.49
C ARG A 57 -23.35 33.66 14.77
N HIS A 58 -23.31 33.76 13.44
CA HIS A 58 -24.45 34.13 12.60
C HIS A 58 -25.24 32.91 12.08
N LEU A 59 -24.86 31.68 12.44
CA LEU A 59 -25.55 30.48 11.97
C LEU A 59 -26.81 30.19 12.80
N THR A 60 -27.95 30.12 12.12
CA THR A 60 -29.22 29.70 12.73
C THR A 60 -29.26 28.17 12.94
N GLY A 61 -30.14 27.69 13.82
CA GLY A 61 -30.33 26.25 14.09
C GLY A 61 -30.56 25.40 12.83
N PRO A 62 -31.49 25.78 11.91
CA PRO A 62 -31.71 25.05 10.67
C PRO A 62 -30.47 24.99 9.77
N ILE A 63 -29.70 26.08 9.72
CA ILE A 63 -28.43 26.13 8.97
C ILE A 63 -27.40 25.18 9.57
N LYS A 64 -27.21 25.22 10.90
CA LYS A 64 -26.32 24.32 11.64
C LYS A 64 -26.65 22.85 11.38
N LYS A 65 -27.94 22.49 11.44
CA LYS A 65 -28.44 21.14 11.12
C LYS A 65 -28.11 20.73 9.68
N SER A 66 -28.29 21.63 8.72
CA SER A 66 -27.97 21.38 7.30
C SER A 66 -26.47 21.17 7.07
N ILE A 67 -25.61 21.96 7.73
CA ILE A 67 -24.15 21.79 7.66
C ILE A 67 -23.75 20.43 8.22
N LEU A 68 -24.26 20.06 9.40
CA LEU A 68 -23.98 18.76 10.01
C LEU A 68 -24.47 17.60 9.15
N ALA A 69 -25.69 17.67 8.63
CA ALA A 69 -26.23 16.66 7.72
C ALA A 69 -25.37 16.52 6.45
N GLY A 70 -24.89 17.63 5.89
CA GLY A 70 -23.96 17.64 4.76
C GLY A 70 -22.63 16.96 5.11
N PHE A 71 -22.05 17.28 6.26
CA PHE A 71 -20.82 16.65 6.75
C PHE A 71 -20.98 15.14 6.96
N MET A 72 -22.07 14.71 7.63
CA MET A 72 -22.36 13.29 7.87
C MET A 72 -22.57 12.51 6.57
N ARG A 73 -23.26 13.10 5.58
CA ARG A 73 -23.35 12.53 4.22
C ARG A 73 -21.98 12.38 3.59
N GLY A 74 -21.15 13.43 3.62
CA GLY A 74 -19.78 13.36 3.09
C GLY A 74 -18.93 12.25 3.75
N LEU A 75 -19.04 12.07 5.08
CA LEU A 75 -18.37 10.98 5.78
C LEU A 75 -18.86 9.59 5.32
N ARG A 76 -20.18 9.45 5.13
CA ARG A 76 -20.79 8.21 4.62
C ARG A 76 -20.33 7.92 3.19
N ASP A 77 -20.39 8.92 2.30
CA ASP A 77 -19.96 8.78 0.91
C ASP A 77 -18.48 8.40 0.81
N MET A 78 -17.61 8.99 1.65
CA MET A 78 -16.20 8.58 1.73
C MET A 78 -16.06 7.14 2.21
N ARG A 79 -16.82 6.70 3.21
CA ARG A 79 -16.81 5.33 3.70
C ARG A 79 -17.24 4.34 2.61
N GLU A 80 -18.34 4.62 1.91
CA GLU A 80 -18.84 3.78 0.82
C GLU A 80 -17.84 3.71 -0.34
N ARG A 81 -17.21 4.83 -0.72
CA ARG A 81 -16.15 4.82 -1.74
C ARG A 81 -14.95 3.95 -1.33
N ARG A 82 -14.53 4.03 -0.06
CA ARG A 82 -13.43 3.19 0.46
C ARG A 82 -13.79 1.72 0.43
N LYS A 83 -15.02 1.37 0.85
CA LYS A 83 -15.54 0.01 0.82
C LYS A 83 -15.58 -0.51 -0.62
N ALA A 84 -16.15 0.26 -1.55
CA ALA A 84 -16.21 -0.09 -2.96
C ALA A 84 -14.83 -0.33 -3.58
N VAL A 85 -13.83 0.50 -3.27
CA VAL A 85 -12.45 0.31 -3.78
C VAL A 85 -11.84 -0.99 -3.25
N ILE A 86 -12.07 -1.33 -1.97
CA ILE A 86 -11.59 -2.59 -1.40
C ILE A 86 -12.33 -3.78 -2.02
N GLU A 87 -13.65 -3.73 -2.12
CA GLU A 87 -14.46 -4.79 -2.74
C GLU A 87 -14.05 -5.04 -4.19
N GLN A 88 -13.89 -3.98 -4.99
CA GLN A 88 -13.38 -4.08 -6.36
C GLN A 88 -12.00 -4.74 -6.41
N SER A 89 -11.09 -4.38 -5.49
CA SER A 89 -9.75 -4.99 -5.44
C SER A 89 -9.77 -6.46 -5.06
N VAL A 90 -10.67 -6.88 -4.17
CA VAL A 90 -10.88 -8.29 -3.82
C VAL A 90 -11.45 -9.06 -5.01
N ILE A 91 -12.45 -8.50 -5.69
CA ILE A 91 -13.02 -9.12 -6.91
C ILE A 91 -11.93 -9.31 -7.96
N ILE A 92 -11.08 -8.30 -8.21
CA ILE A 92 -9.96 -8.43 -9.15
C ILE A 92 -9.00 -9.55 -8.72
N GLY A 93 -8.61 -9.61 -7.45
CA GLY A 93 -7.75 -10.68 -6.93
C GLY A 93 -8.35 -12.08 -7.10
N LEU A 94 -9.64 -12.24 -6.80
CA LEU A 94 -10.37 -13.50 -6.98
C LEU A 94 -10.50 -13.90 -8.46
N THR A 95 -10.73 -12.94 -9.35
CA THR A 95 -10.76 -13.19 -10.80
C THR A 95 -9.39 -13.67 -11.30
N ILE A 96 -8.29 -13.07 -10.82
CA ILE A 96 -6.92 -13.52 -11.14
C ILE A 96 -6.69 -14.95 -10.63
N MET A 97 -7.09 -15.25 -9.39
CA MET A 97 -7.01 -16.61 -8.82
C MET A 97 -7.74 -17.62 -9.71
N ALA A 98 -9.00 -17.33 -10.05
CA ALA A 98 -9.80 -18.21 -10.89
C ALA A 98 -9.13 -18.43 -12.26
N ALA A 99 -8.60 -17.36 -12.88
CA ALA A 99 -7.89 -17.47 -14.16
C ALA A 99 -6.62 -18.33 -14.06
N VAL A 100 -5.80 -18.14 -13.01
CA VAL A 100 -4.58 -18.94 -12.77
C VAL A 100 -4.92 -20.41 -12.55
N VAL A 101 -5.94 -20.71 -11.75
CA VAL A 101 -6.40 -22.09 -11.48
C VAL A 101 -6.94 -22.74 -12.76
N MET A 102 -7.79 -22.05 -13.53
CA MET A 102 -8.32 -22.56 -14.79
C MET A 102 -7.22 -22.81 -15.83
N ALA A 103 -6.27 -21.88 -15.97
CA ALA A 103 -5.14 -22.04 -16.88
C ALA A 103 -4.24 -23.22 -16.47
N SER A 104 -3.96 -23.37 -15.17
CA SER A 104 -3.18 -24.49 -14.62
C SER A 104 -3.90 -25.83 -14.83
N PHE A 105 -5.21 -25.86 -14.62
CA PHE A 105 -6.03 -27.05 -14.89
C PHE A 105 -5.98 -27.41 -16.38
N ALA A 106 -6.23 -26.46 -17.28
CA ALA A 106 -6.19 -26.69 -18.72
C ALA A 106 -4.80 -27.18 -19.18
N TYR A 107 -3.72 -26.55 -18.70
CA TYR A 107 -2.34 -26.96 -18.98
C TYR A 107 -2.08 -28.41 -18.57
N THR A 108 -2.43 -28.76 -17.33
CA THR A 108 -2.16 -30.10 -16.80
C THR A 108 -3.02 -31.17 -17.46
N ARG A 109 -4.23 -30.84 -17.91
CA ARG A 109 -5.07 -31.74 -18.73
C ARG A 109 -4.45 -32.01 -20.09
N VAL A 110 -3.91 -31.00 -20.78
CA VAL A 110 -3.19 -31.18 -22.06
C VAL A 110 -1.95 -32.07 -21.89
N ARG A 111 -1.32 -32.04 -20.73
CA ARG A 111 -0.16 -32.88 -20.37
C ARG A 111 -0.55 -34.27 -19.85
N ASN A 112 -1.84 -34.63 -19.88
CA ASN A 112 -2.39 -35.92 -19.41
C ASN A 112 -1.99 -36.27 -17.96
N LEU A 113 -1.88 -35.26 -17.09
CA LEU A 113 -1.63 -35.50 -15.67
C LEU A 113 -2.85 -36.14 -14.99
N THR A 114 -2.60 -36.98 -13.99
CA THR A 114 -3.63 -37.50 -13.08
C THR A 114 -4.31 -36.35 -12.34
N LEU A 115 -5.46 -36.61 -11.70
CA LEU A 115 -6.14 -35.58 -10.90
C LEU A 115 -5.21 -35.05 -9.78
N ASP A 116 -4.53 -35.95 -9.09
CA ASP A 116 -3.56 -35.61 -8.04
C ASP A 116 -2.39 -34.78 -8.60
N GLY A 117 -1.88 -35.14 -9.78
CA GLY A 117 -0.85 -34.36 -10.47
C GLY A 117 -1.29 -32.94 -10.80
N THR A 118 -2.55 -32.74 -11.19
CA THR A 118 -3.13 -31.40 -11.40
C THR A 118 -3.25 -30.63 -10.10
N ILE A 119 -3.74 -31.25 -9.02
CA ILE A 119 -3.88 -30.59 -7.71
C ILE A 119 -2.51 -30.13 -7.21
N ASN A 120 -1.50 -31.01 -7.24
CA ASN A 120 -0.14 -30.71 -6.83
C ASN A 120 0.49 -29.58 -7.66
N PHE A 121 0.22 -29.55 -8.97
CA PHE A 121 0.68 -28.47 -9.84
C PHE A 121 0.03 -27.13 -9.49
N ILE A 122 -1.28 -27.11 -9.27
CA ILE A 122 -2.02 -25.90 -8.85
C ILE A 122 -1.51 -25.40 -7.50
N GLU A 123 -1.34 -26.30 -6.52
CA GLU A 123 -0.78 -25.96 -5.22
C GLU A 123 0.63 -25.37 -5.37
N SER A 124 1.47 -25.96 -6.23
CA SER A 124 2.80 -25.44 -6.52
C SER A 124 2.74 -24.03 -7.13
N ILE A 125 1.84 -23.76 -8.08
CA ILE A 125 1.63 -22.43 -8.65
C ILE A 125 1.21 -21.41 -7.57
N ILE A 126 0.27 -21.79 -6.71
CA ILE A 126 -0.23 -20.93 -5.63
C ILE A 126 0.90 -20.60 -4.64
N ASN A 127 1.66 -21.61 -4.20
CA ASN A 127 2.74 -21.46 -3.22
C ASN A 127 3.98 -20.75 -3.79
N ASN A 128 4.28 -20.89 -5.09
CA ASN A 128 5.43 -20.27 -5.75
C ASN A 128 5.08 -18.91 -6.38
N GLY A 129 4.43 -18.04 -5.61
CA GLY A 129 4.15 -16.65 -6.00
C GLY A 129 2.73 -16.39 -6.52
N GLY A 130 1.92 -17.41 -6.78
CA GLY A 130 0.51 -17.26 -7.16
C GLY A 130 -0.30 -16.49 -6.11
N MET A 131 -0.06 -16.72 -4.81
CA MET A 131 -0.70 -15.96 -3.74
C MET A 131 -0.42 -14.45 -3.82
N HIS A 132 0.77 -14.04 -4.26
CA HIS A 132 1.10 -12.60 -4.36
C HIS A 132 0.33 -11.91 -5.49
N LEU A 133 0.05 -12.61 -6.59
CA LEU A 133 -0.79 -12.07 -7.67
C LEU A 133 -2.21 -11.75 -7.20
N ILE A 134 -2.70 -12.48 -6.19
CA ILE A 134 -4.05 -12.33 -5.62
C ILE A 134 -4.07 -11.24 -4.56
N LEU A 135 -3.05 -11.22 -3.70
CA LEU A 135 -2.95 -10.26 -2.61
C LEU A 135 -2.58 -8.85 -3.09
N LEU A 136 -1.80 -8.72 -4.17
CA LEU A 136 -1.31 -7.44 -4.65
C LEU A 136 -2.44 -6.45 -5.02
N PRO A 137 -3.48 -6.83 -5.79
CA PRO A 137 -4.65 -5.99 -6.01
C PRO A 137 -5.29 -5.51 -4.72
N VAL A 138 -5.48 -6.41 -3.74
CA VAL A 138 -6.10 -6.10 -2.44
C VAL A 138 -5.25 -5.10 -1.66
N LEU A 139 -3.94 -5.29 -1.61
CA LEU A 139 -3.00 -4.35 -0.99
C LEU A 139 -3.10 -2.96 -1.62
N ILE A 140 -3.09 -2.88 -2.95
CA ILE A 140 -3.25 -1.63 -3.70
C ILE A 140 -4.62 -0.98 -3.40
N GLY A 141 -5.68 -1.78 -3.36
CA GLY A 141 -7.04 -1.33 -3.03
C GLY A 141 -7.13 -0.74 -1.62
N VAL A 142 -6.59 -1.43 -0.62
CA VAL A 142 -6.51 -0.96 0.77
C VAL A 142 -5.71 0.34 0.86
N MET A 143 -4.60 0.45 0.14
CA MET A 143 -3.78 1.67 0.13
C MET A 143 -4.53 2.86 -0.49
N LYS A 144 -5.19 2.65 -1.64
CA LYS A 144 -6.04 3.64 -2.28
C LYS A 144 -7.21 4.06 -1.37
N ALA A 145 -7.88 3.11 -0.74
CA ALA A 145 -9.00 3.36 0.16
C ALA A 145 -8.57 4.15 1.41
N ARG A 146 -7.38 3.87 1.95
CA ARG A 146 -6.84 4.63 3.09
C ARG A 146 -6.32 6.03 2.71
N ALA A 147 -6.41 6.42 1.43
CA ALA A 147 -5.80 7.63 0.89
C ALA A 147 -4.32 7.75 1.29
N LEU A 148 -3.65 6.60 1.45
CA LEU A 148 -2.20 6.57 1.49
C LEU A 148 -1.74 7.06 0.12
N SER A 149 -0.67 7.86 0.09
CA SER A 149 -0.17 8.59 -1.10
C SER A 149 -0.43 7.82 -2.39
N PRO A 150 -0.86 8.48 -3.49
CA PRO A 150 -1.11 7.81 -4.77
C PRO A 150 -0.03 6.77 -5.04
N VAL A 151 -0.41 5.50 -5.25
CA VAL A 151 0.56 4.38 -5.30
C VAL A 151 1.68 4.67 -6.30
N ALA A 152 1.37 5.30 -7.43
CA ALA A 152 2.35 5.74 -8.41
C ALA A 152 3.45 6.66 -7.83
N LEU A 153 3.12 7.55 -6.90
CA LEU A 153 4.09 8.43 -6.25
C LEU A 153 5.03 7.67 -5.31
N LEU A 154 4.65 6.48 -4.82
CA LEU A 154 5.55 5.65 -4.02
C LEU A 154 6.68 5.06 -4.86
N PHE A 155 6.47 4.91 -6.16
CA PHE A 155 7.46 4.41 -7.11
C PHE A 155 8.13 5.52 -7.92
N ALA A 156 7.76 6.78 -7.71
CA ALA A 156 8.35 7.89 -8.43
C ALA A 156 9.84 8.01 -8.09
N SER A 157 10.70 7.96 -9.11
CA SER A 157 12.13 8.24 -8.95
C SER A 157 12.39 9.74 -9.01
N ARG A 158 13.32 10.22 -8.19
CA ARG A 158 13.87 11.58 -8.31
C ARG A 158 15.05 11.65 -9.27
N ASN A 159 15.82 10.56 -9.37
CA ASN A 159 16.99 10.44 -10.22
C ASN A 159 17.20 8.96 -10.57
N TYR A 160 16.79 8.57 -11.77
CA TYR A 160 16.81 7.18 -12.21
C TYR A 160 18.23 6.60 -12.24
N GLY A 161 19.25 7.37 -12.62
CA GLY A 161 20.63 6.88 -12.68
C GLY A 161 21.15 6.45 -11.31
N ILE A 162 20.95 7.29 -10.29
CA ILE A 162 21.33 6.95 -8.91
C ILE A 162 20.48 5.80 -8.37
N ASP A 163 19.18 5.79 -8.66
CA ASP A 163 18.28 4.72 -8.21
C ASP A 163 18.71 3.37 -8.80
N ILE A 164 19.05 3.31 -10.09
CA ILE A 164 19.56 2.10 -10.74
C ILE A 164 20.89 1.66 -10.13
N ALA A 165 21.83 2.59 -9.93
CA ALA A 165 23.13 2.26 -9.32
C ALA A 165 22.97 1.73 -7.88
N CYS A 166 22.14 2.38 -7.06
CA CYS A 166 21.80 1.89 -5.72
C CYS A 166 21.12 0.53 -5.76
N SER A 167 20.22 0.30 -6.73
CA SER A 167 19.53 -0.98 -6.89
C SER A 167 20.50 -2.10 -7.23
N ALA A 168 21.40 -1.87 -8.18
CA ALA A 168 22.41 -2.84 -8.60
C ALA A 168 23.38 -3.19 -7.47
N ALA A 169 23.86 -2.18 -6.73
CA ALA A 169 24.75 -2.40 -5.59
C ALA A 169 24.05 -3.19 -4.47
N ALA A 170 22.79 -2.86 -4.16
CA ALA A 170 22.00 -3.59 -3.17
C ALA A 170 21.69 -5.02 -3.62
N ALA A 171 21.32 -5.21 -4.89
CA ALA A 171 21.05 -6.54 -5.46
C ALA A 171 22.28 -7.45 -5.38
N LEU A 172 23.46 -6.91 -5.71
CA LEU A 172 24.73 -7.65 -5.60
C LEU A 172 25.02 -8.02 -4.14
N ALA A 173 24.87 -7.07 -3.21
CA ALA A 173 25.09 -7.34 -1.79
C ALA A 173 24.15 -8.44 -1.26
N ILE A 174 22.86 -8.38 -1.63
CA ILE A 174 21.87 -9.40 -1.27
C ILE A 174 22.25 -10.75 -1.89
N PHE A 175 22.57 -10.77 -3.19
CA PHE A 175 23.00 -12.00 -3.87
C PHE A 175 24.19 -12.66 -3.15
N LEU A 176 25.23 -11.89 -2.81
CA LEU A 176 26.40 -12.42 -2.09
C LEU A 176 26.06 -12.97 -0.69
N ILE A 177 25.08 -12.37 0.01
CA ILE A 177 24.58 -12.86 1.30
C ILE A 177 23.90 -14.23 1.17
N PHE A 178 23.18 -14.47 0.07
CA PHE A 178 22.50 -15.75 -0.18
C PHE A 178 23.37 -16.80 -0.86
N PHE A 179 24.41 -16.38 -1.57
CA PHE A 179 25.34 -17.28 -2.25
C PHE A 179 26.11 -18.20 -1.29
N ILE A 180 26.33 -17.76 -0.03
CA ILE A 180 27.05 -18.53 0.99
C ILE A 180 26.21 -19.70 1.55
N PRO A 181 24.94 -19.49 1.98
CA PRO A 181 24.09 -20.58 2.48
C PRO A 181 23.43 -21.46 1.41
N ALA A 182 23.50 -21.12 0.12
CA ALA A 182 22.75 -21.82 -0.91
C ALA A 182 23.19 -23.29 -1.03
N PRO A 183 22.30 -24.28 -0.78
CA PRO A 183 22.62 -25.66 -1.10
C PRO A 183 22.81 -25.81 -2.61
N ALA A 184 23.85 -26.55 -3.00
CA ALA A 184 24.18 -26.78 -4.40
C ALA A 184 23.02 -27.52 -5.12
N GLY A 185 22.45 -26.86 -6.14
CA GLY A 185 21.57 -27.46 -7.13
C GLY A 185 20.08 -27.29 -6.84
N ALA A 186 19.39 -26.57 -7.75
CA ALA A 186 17.95 -26.75 -7.90
C ALA A 186 17.67 -28.21 -8.28
N PRO A 187 16.60 -28.85 -7.74
CA PRO A 187 16.25 -30.21 -8.13
C PRO A 187 16.03 -30.27 -9.64
N ALA A 188 16.88 -31.02 -10.33
CA ALA A 188 16.73 -31.31 -11.74
C ALA A 188 15.37 -32.00 -11.97
N GLY A 189 14.60 -31.53 -12.96
CA GLY A 189 13.32 -32.15 -13.34
C GLY A 189 12.04 -31.40 -12.94
N ARG A 190 12.10 -30.13 -12.52
CA ARG A 190 10.88 -29.31 -12.42
C ARG A 190 10.27 -29.04 -13.80
N ASP A 191 8.94 -29.06 -13.85
CA ASP A 191 8.19 -28.71 -15.06
C ASP A 191 8.55 -27.29 -15.55
N ALA A 192 8.73 -27.12 -16.86
CA ALA A 192 9.20 -25.87 -17.45
C ALA A 192 8.19 -24.73 -17.29
N ALA A 193 6.88 -25.01 -17.32
CA ALA A 193 5.86 -23.99 -17.13
C ALA A 193 5.83 -23.51 -15.67
N LEU A 194 5.92 -24.43 -14.71
CA LEU A 194 6.04 -24.08 -13.30
C LEU A 194 7.30 -23.25 -13.01
N SER A 195 8.43 -23.63 -13.61
CA SER A 195 9.70 -22.91 -13.44
C SER A 195 9.63 -21.50 -14.03
N THR A 196 9.06 -21.35 -15.23
CA THR A 196 8.85 -20.05 -15.87
C THR A 196 7.90 -19.18 -15.07
N PHE A 197 6.79 -19.74 -14.58
CA PHE A 197 5.83 -19.03 -13.74
C PHE A 197 6.50 -18.52 -12.46
N THR A 198 7.22 -19.40 -11.76
CA THR A 198 7.93 -19.08 -10.50
C THR A 198 8.94 -17.97 -10.74
N LEU A 199 9.72 -18.05 -11.82
CA LEU A 199 10.67 -17.01 -12.19
C LEU A 199 9.97 -15.66 -12.40
N LEU A 200 8.92 -15.63 -13.21
CA LEU A 200 8.19 -14.39 -13.49
C LEU A 200 7.56 -13.78 -12.24
N THR A 201 6.90 -14.58 -11.39
CA THR A 201 6.27 -14.05 -10.16
C THR A 201 7.31 -13.58 -9.15
N SER A 202 8.43 -14.30 -9.01
CA SER A 202 9.51 -13.97 -8.08
C SER A 202 10.26 -12.67 -8.38
N ILE A 203 10.25 -12.21 -9.63
CA ILE A 203 10.85 -10.93 -10.04
C ILE A 203 9.81 -9.81 -10.22
N THR A 204 8.51 -10.12 -10.10
CA THR A 204 7.42 -9.13 -10.28
C THR A 204 6.51 -9.03 -9.05
N ALA A 205 5.49 -9.88 -8.97
CA ALA A 205 4.40 -9.78 -8.00
C ALA A 205 4.86 -10.03 -6.56
N VAL A 206 5.79 -10.98 -6.36
CA VAL A 206 6.35 -11.31 -5.05
C VAL A 206 7.06 -10.07 -4.46
N PRO A 207 8.12 -9.52 -5.07
CA PRO A 207 8.81 -8.39 -4.50
C PRO A 207 7.93 -7.14 -4.49
N ALA A 208 7.02 -6.94 -5.45
CA ALA A 208 6.07 -5.81 -5.39
C ALA A 208 5.17 -5.86 -4.15
N GLY A 209 4.60 -7.02 -3.83
CA GLY A 209 3.78 -7.20 -2.64
C GLY A 209 4.59 -7.01 -1.35
N GLU A 210 5.77 -7.61 -1.30
CA GLU A 210 6.65 -7.56 -0.13
C GLU A 210 7.19 -6.15 0.13
N GLU A 211 7.59 -5.41 -0.90
CA GLU A 211 8.06 -4.03 -0.75
C GLU A 211 6.94 -3.09 -0.25
N LEU A 212 5.70 -3.26 -0.72
CA LEU A 212 4.55 -2.51 -0.23
C LEU A 212 4.25 -2.80 1.26
N VAL A 213 4.32 -4.06 1.67
CA VAL A 213 4.02 -4.46 3.05
C VAL A 213 5.17 -4.09 3.99
N PHE A 214 6.38 -4.55 3.69
CA PHE A 214 7.50 -4.43 4.62
C PHE A 214 8.17 -3.05 4.56
N ARG A 215 8.38 -2.48 3.37
CA ARG A 215 9.17 -1.23 3.25
C ARG A 215 8.28 -0.02 3.42
N TYR A 216 7.12 0.00 2.77
CA TYR A 216 6.20 1.11 2.93
C TYR A 216 5.41 1.06 4.24
N TYR A 217 4.70 -0.04 4.53
CA TYR A 217 3.78 -0.09 5.67
C TYR A 217 4.48 -0.32 7.02
N PHE A 218 5.24 -1.41 7.17
CA PHE A 218 5.90 -1.72 8.43
C PHE A 218 7.11 -0.84 8.72
N PHE A 219 7.97 -0.58 7.73
CA PHE A 219 9.15 0.24 7.96
C PHE A 219 8.83 1.74 7.95
N TYR A 220 8.49 2.32 6.80
CA TYR A 220 8.45 3.77 6.67
C TYR A 220 7.28 4.42 7.40
N ARG A 221 6.05 3.94 7.17
CA ARG A 221 4.84 4.51 7.77
C ARG A 221 4.80 4.37 9.29
N ALA A 222 5.19 3.22 9.82
CA ALA A 222 5.30 3.06 11.26
C ALA A 222 6.51 3.82 11.82
N GLY A 223 7.61 3.90 11.06
CA GLY A 223 8.83 4.62 11.41
C GLY A 223 8.62 6.12 11.63
N GLU A 224 7.68 6.74 10.90
CA GLU A 224 7.27 8.15 11.12
C GLU A 224 6.81 8.42 12.57
N ARG A 225 6.35 7.40 13.30
CA ARG A 225 5.84 7.52 14.68
C ARG A 225 6.72 6.84 15.72
N ASN A 226 7.35 5.73 15.34
CA ASN A 226 8.06 4.85 16.28
C ASN A 226 9.59 4.89 16.11
N GLY A 227 10.10 5.67 15.15
CA GLY A 227 11.52 5.75 14.81
C GLY A 227 11.94 4.75 13.72
N PHE A 228 12.71 5.22 12.75
CA PHE A 228 13.08 4.42 11.59
C PHE A 228 14.02 3.26 11.92
N VAL A 229 14.96 3.43 12.85
CA VAL A 229 15.91 2.35 13.23
C VAL A 229 15.19 1.16 13.85
N ILE A 230 14.26 1.41 14.78
CA ILE A 230 13.48 0.33 15.41
C ILE A 230 12.63 -0.37 14.35
N MET A 231 11.94 0.41 13.50
CA MET A 231 11.06 -0.17 12.50
C MET A 231 11.81 -0.87 11.35
N SER A 232 13.07 -0.55 11.06
CA SER A 232 13.86 -1.33 10.10
C SER A 232 14.19 -2.70 10.66
N ILE A 233 14.52 -2.80 11.95
CA ILE A 233 14.77 -4.08 12.62
C ILE A 233 13.48 -4.92 12.64
N VAL A 234 12.36 -4.34 13.10
CA VAL A 234 11.07 -5.04 13.16
C VAL A 234 10.63 -5.51 11.78
N SER A 235 10.70 -4.65 10.76
CA SER A 235 10.31 -5.01 9.40
C SER A 235 11.18 -6.15 8.84
N SER A 236 12.49 -6.09 9.09
CA SER A 236 13.43 -7.12 8.61
C SER A 236 13.28 -8.45 9.33
N LEU A 237 12.94 -8.44 10.63
CA LEU A 237 12.62 -9.65 11.39
C LEU A 237 11.35 -10.32 10.86
N LEU A 238 10.29 -9.54 10.62
CA LEU A 238 9.04 -10.04 10.05
C LEU A 238 9.26 -10.58 8.63
N PHE A 239 10.07 -9.88 7.83
CA PHE A 239 10.45 -10.32 6.49
C PHE A 239 11.20 -11.66 6.54
N SER A 240 12.15 -11.84 7.46
CA SER A 240 12.83 -13.13 7.62
C SER A 240 11.89 -14.24 8.10
N ALA A 241 11.05 -13.97 9.11
CA ALA A 241 10.16 -14.97 9.68
C ALA A 241 9.13 -15.52 8.68
N ILE A 242 8.58 -14.68 7.79
CA ILE A 242 7.58 -15.14 6.81
C ILE A 242 8.16 -16.06 5.73
N HIS A 243 9.48 -16.04 5.54
CA HIS A 243 10.16 -16.95 4.60
C HIS A 243 10.36 -18.36 5.17
N LEU A 244 10.01 -18.59 6.45
CA LEU A 244 10.10 -19.89 7.12
C LEU A 244 11.43 -20.64 6.83
N PRO A 245 12.58 -19.99 7.06
CA PRO A 245 13.88 -20.57 6.73
C PRO A 245 14.14 -21.85 7.54
N ASP A 246 14.75 -22.84 6.90
CA ASP A 246 15.12 -24.13 7.48
C ASP A 246 16.40 -24.08 8.32
N SER A 247 17.15 -22.97 8.26
CA SER A 247 18.40 -22.77 8.98
C SER A 247 18.53 -21.36 9.53
N ILE A 248 19.27 -21.23 10.64
CA ILE A 248 19.56 -19.93 11.24
C ILE A 248 20.37 -19.03 10.30
N LEU A 249 21.26 -19.61 9.49
CA LEU A 249 22.05 -18.85 8.52
C LEU A 249 21.13 -18.24 7.46
N LEU A 250 20.18 -19.00 6.92
CA LEU A 250 19.21 -18.49 5.96
C LEU A 250 18.29 -17.44 6.58
N PHE A 251 17.88 -17.61 7.85
CA PHE A 251 17.14 -16.57 8.60
C PHE A 251 17.93 -15.27 8.70
N VAL A 252 19.22 -15.34 9.03
CA VAL A 252 20.10 -14.17 9.09
C VAL A 252 20.25 -13.54 7.70
N SER A 253 20.37 -14.34 6.64
CA SER A 253 20.44 -13.83 5.25
C SER A 253 19.19 -13.04 4.86
N TYR A 254 17.99 -13.56 5.13
CA TYR A 254 16.75 -12.80 4.89
C TYR A 254 16.68 -11.53 5.74
N PHE A 255 17.10 -11.59 7.01
CA PHE A 255 17.12 -10.41 7.88
C PHE A 255 18.04 -9.32 7.34
N LEU A 256 19.27 -9.67 6.94
CA LEU A 256 20.23 -8.71 6.37
C LEU A 256 19.73 -8.13 5.04
N ALA A 257 19.12 -8.94 4.17
CA ALA A 257 18.49 -8.47 2.95
C ALA A 257 17.33 -7.49 3.25
N GLY A 258 16.51 -7.80 4.27
CA GLY A 258 15.49 -6.89 4.80
C GLY A 258 16.06 -5.52 5.19
N MET A 259 17.18 -5.53 5.93
CA MET A 259 17.85 -4.31 6.38
C MET A 259 18.42 -3.50 5.22
N ILE A 260 19.06 -4.15 4.24
CA ILE A 260 19.57 -3.50 3.02
C ILE A 260 18.43 -2.80 2.28
N LEU A 261 17.32 -3.50 2.05
CA LEU A 261 16.16 -2.96 1.33
C LEU A 261 15.49 -1.81 2.09
N CYS A 262 15.43 -1.87 3.43
CA CYS A 262 15.02 -0.73 4.25
C CYS A 262 15.96 0.47 4.05
N GLY A 263 17.28 0.24 4.03
CA GLY A 263 18.28 1.29 3.79
C GLY A 263 18.12 1.96 2.43
N VAL A 264 18.00 1.16 1.35
CA VAL A 264 17.76 1.67 -0.01
C VAL A 264 16.50 2.53 -0.04
N TYR A 265 15.39 2.02 0.49
CA TYR A 265 14.15 2.76 0.54
C TYR A 265 14.28 4.06 1.35
N PHE A 266 14.97 4.01 2.49
CA PHE A 266 15.15 5.17 3.36
C PHE A 266 15.94 6.30 2.71
N ILE A 267 17.01 5.97 1.98
CA ILE A 267 17.87 6.95 1.32
C ILE A 267 17.16 7.55 0.10
N ARG A 268 16.49 6.71 -0.69
CA ARG A 268 15.91 7.13 -1.97
C ARG A 268 14.49 7.69 -1.87
N LYS A 269 13.77 7.37 -0.78
CA LYS A 269 12.35 7.74 -0.56
C LYS A 269 11.45 7.33 -1.73
N SER A 270 11.79 6.22 -2.38
CA SER A 270 11.06 5.60 -3.47
C SER A 270 11.15 4.08 -3.33
N LEU A 271 10.04 3.39 -3.59
CA LEU A 271 9.98 1.92 -3.63
C LEU A 271 10.64 1.37 -4.89
N PHE A 272 10.80 2.18 -5.94
CA PHE A 272 11.40 1.71 -7.19
C PHE A 272 12.79 1.08 -6.97
N PRO A 273 13.77 1.74 -6.32
CA PRO A 273 15.09 1.16 -6.17
C PRO A 273 15.13 -0.05 -5.23
N SER A 274 14.29 -0.12 -4.20
CA SER A 274 14.22 -1.31 -3.34
C SER A 274 13.55 -2.48 -4.07
N LEU A 275 12.47 -2.23 -4.80
CA LEU A 275 11.81 -3.22 -5.67
C LEU A 275 12.77 -3.75 -6.74
N ALA A 276 13.50 -2.87 -7.42
CA ALA A 276 14.46 -3.26 -8.43
C ALA A 276 15.60 -4.09 -7.83
N ALA A 277 16.16 -3.68 -6.69
CA ALA A 277 17.19 -4.44 -6.00
C ALA A 277 16.71 -5.86 -5.65
N HIS A 278 15.50 -5.97 -5.11
CA HIS A 278 14.89 -7.22 -4.68
C HIS A 278 14.58 -8.13 -5.89
N ALA A 279 13.97 -7.60 -6.94
CA ALA A 279 13.68 -8.36 -8.15
C ALA A 279 14.95 -8.88 -8.82
N VAL A 280 16.00 -8.04 -8.91
CA VAL A 280 17.29 -8.43 -9.50
C VAL A 280 18.01 -9.46 -8.62
N SER A 281 17.99 -9.32 -7.29
CA SER A 281 18.58 -10.35 -6.42
C SER A 281 17.86 -11.69 -6.55
N ASN A 282 16.52 -11.69 -6.63
CA ASN A 282 15.75 -12.92 -6.84
C ASN A 282 16.08 -13.58 -8.18
N LEU A 283 16.23 -12.77 -9.24
CA LEU A 283 16.66 -13.26 -10.54
C LEU A 283 18.03 -13.94 -10.44
N LEU A 284 19.04 -13.25 -9.89
CA LEU A 284 20.40 -13.76 -9.76
C LEU A 284 20.45 -15.06 -8.96
N ILE A 285 19.72 -15.12 -7.83
CA ILE A 285 19.67 -16.32 -6.97
C ILE A 285 19.04 -17.52 -7.69
N GLN A 286 18.11 -17.29 -8.63
CA GLN A 286 17.44 -18.39 -9.33
C GLN A 286 18.17 -18.91 -10.57
N VAL A 287 19.01 -18.09 -11.20
CA VAL A 287 19.66 -18.43 -12.47
C VAL A 287 21.13 -18.85 -12.31
N VAL A 288 21.72 -18.65 -11.14
CA VAL A 288 23.10 -19.03 -10.79
C VAL A 288 23.07 -20.24 -9.87
#